data_AF-A0A0S8AFV0-F1
#
_entry.id   AF-A0A0S8AFV0-F1
#
_cell.length_a   1.000
_cell.length_b   1.000
_cell.length_c   1.000
_cell.angle_alpha   90.00
_cell.angle_beta   90.00
_cell.angle_gamma   90.00
#
_symmetry.space_group_name_H-M   'P 1'
#
loop_
_entity.id
_entity.type
_entity.pdbx_description
1 polymer ?
#
loop_
_entity_poly.entity_id
_entity_poly.type
_entity_poly.pdbx_seq_one_letter_code
_entity_poly.pdbx_strand_id
1 'polypeptide(L)'
;PQNDSLWQGVFGTNNPCPAGFRLATETEWETERLSWSSNDPAGAFNSPLKLVVAGHRIRGNGAVSSSAGSFGYYWSSTVARLLTFSSGEANMISATRANGLSVRCIMD
;
A
#
# COMPACT_ATOMS: atom_id res chain seq x y z
N PRO A 1 3.10 15.56 -17.78
CA PRO A 1 1.63 15.46 -17.58
C PRO A 1 1.29 14.38 -16.55
N GLN A 2 0.27 14.60 -15.72
CA GLN A 2 -0.24 13.59 -14.79
C GLN A 2 -1.03 12.52 -15.57
N ASN A 3 -0.82 11.24 -15.25
CA ASN A 3 -1.56 10.11 -15.84
C ASN A 3 -2.24 9.30 -14.73
N ASP A 4 -3.56 9.16 -14.83
CA ASP A 4 -4.40 8.48 -13.85
C ASP A 4 -4.70 7.02 -14.23
N SER A 5 -4.27 6.59 -15.43
CA SER A 5 -4.55 5.27 -15.99
C SER A 5 -3.41 4.26 -15.82
N LEU A 6 -2.58 4.46 -14.78
CA LEU A 6 -1.50 3.53 -14.42
C LEU A 6 -2.01 2.51 -13.39
N TRP A 7 -1.53 1.27 -13.50
CA TRP A 7 -1.76 0.16 -12.54
C TRP A 7 -3.22 -0.31 -12.38
N GLN A 8 -4.08 0.00 -13.35
CA GLN A 8 -5.49 -0.37 -13.33
C GLN A 8 -5.68 -1.83 -13.77
N GLY A 9 -5.77 -2.76 -12.81
CA GLY A 9 -6.03 -4.17 -13.07
C GLY A 9 -4.81 -4.96 -13.56
N VAL A 10 -5.03 -6.24 -13.89
CA VAL A 10 -3.97 -7.19 -14.31
C VAL A 10 -3.26 -6.73 -15.58
N PHE A 11 -4.02 -6.19 -16.54
CA PHE A 11 -3.49 -5.63 -17.80
C PHE A 11 -3.24 -4.12 -17.72
N GLY A 12 -3.17 -3.56 -16.51
CA GLY A 12 -2.95 -2.13 -16.30
C GLY A 12 -1.60 -1.68 -16.82
N THR A 13 -1.56 -0.47 -17.39
CA THR A 13 -0.30 0.15 -17.84
C THR A 13 0.68 0.24 -16.67
N ASN A 14 1.94 -0.16 -16.91
CA ASN A 14 3.02 -0.19 -15.91
C ASN A 14 2.73 -1.05 -14.66
N ASN A 15 1.82 -2.02 -14.72
CA ASN A 15 1.57 -2.93 -13.60
C ASN A 15 2.92 -3.57 -13.13
N PRO A 16 3.37 -3.30 -11.90
CA PRO A 16 4.65 -3.81 -11.40
C PRO A 16 4.57 -5.27 -10.93
N CYS A 17 3.38 -5.88 -10.98
CA CYS A 17 3.16 -7.24 -10.52
C CYS A 17 3.47 -8.31 -11.58
N PRO A 18 3.77 -9.56 -11.17
CA PRO A 18 3.87 -10.69 -12.08
C PRO A 18 2.60 -10.90 -12.90
N ALA A 19 2.71 -11.64 -14.01
CA ALA A 19 1.58 -11.98 -14.86
C ALA A 19 0.45 -12.65 -14.04
N GLY A 20 -0.78 -12.18 -14.23
CA GLY A 20 -1.96 -12.65 -13.48
C GLY A 20 -2.18 -11.96 -12.13
N PHE A 21 -1.27 -11.09 -11.67
CA PHE A 21 -1.41 -10.34 -10.44
C PHE A 21 -1.59 -8.84 -10.69
N ARG A 22 -2.18 -8.14 -9.74
CA ARG A 22 -2.37 -6.68 -9.76
C ARG A 22 -2.22 -6.07 -8.37
N LEU A 23 -2.15 -4.75 -8.30
CA LEU A 23 -2.28 -4.04 -7.02
C LEU A 23 -3.73 -4.09 -6.53
N ALA A 24 -3.89 -4.20 -5.22
CA ALA A 24 -5.17 -4.06 -4.55
C ALA A 24 -5.74 -2.64 -4.75
N THR A 25 -7.04 -2.57 -5.01
CA THR A 25 -7.83 -1.34 -4.98
C THR A 25 -7.99 -0.86 -3.54
N GLU A 26 -8.49 0.37 -3.36
CA GLU A 26 -8.77 0.90 -2.03
C GLU A 26 -9.78 0.04 -1.28
N THR A 27 -10.84 -0.40 -1.95
CA THR A 27 -11.89 -1.23 -1.34
C THR A 27 -11.35 -2.58 -0.88
N GLU A 28 -10.44 -3.19 -1.64
CA GLU A 28 -9.79 -4.46 -1.27
C GLU A 28 -8.83 -4.27 -0.11
N TRP A 29 -8.06 -3.18 -0.09
CA TRP A 29 -7.21 -2.86 1.05
C TRP A 29 -8.03 -2.62 2.31
N GLU A 30 -9.15 -1.92 2.21
CA GLU A 30 -10.05 -1.68 3.34
C GLU A 30 -10.68 -2.98 3.84
N THR A 31 -11.08 -3.87 2.93
CA THR A 31 -11.59 -5.20 3.27
C THR A 31 -10.53 -6.06 3.97
N GLU A 32 -9.30 -6.07 3.43
CA GLU A 32 -8.15 -6.72 4.06
C GLU A 32 -7.88 -6.16 5.46
N ARG A 33 -7.82 -4.83 5.60
CA ARG A 33 -7.59 -4.14 6.89
C ARG A 33 -8.65 -4.50 7.93
N LEU A 34 -9.92 -4.51 7.55
CA LEU A 34 -11.03 -4.87 8.43
C LEU A 34 -11.02 -6.35 8.85
N SER A 35 -10.28 -7.21 8.15
CA SER A 35 -10.10 -8.62 8.52
C SER A 35 -9.06 -8.84 9.61
N TRP A 36 -8.24 -7.83 9.94
CA TRP A 36 -7.17 -7.97 10.91
C TRP A 36 -7.72 -8.10 12.33
N SER A 37 -7.03 -8.88 13.16
CA SER A 37 -7.36 -9.02 14.58
C SER A 37 -7.23 -7.70 15.35
N SER A 38 -6.38 -6.79 14.87
CA SER A 38 -6.07 -5.49 15.45
C SER A 38 -5.62 -4.53 14.36
N ASN A 39 -5.96 -3.25 14.49
CA ASN A 39 -5.52 -2.19 13.58
C ASN A 39 -4.10 -1.71 13.93
N ASP A 40 -3.13 -2.61 13.90
CA ASP A 40 -1.74 -2.33 14.26
C ASP A 40 -0.76 -3.22 13.45
N PRO A 41 0.56 -3.01 13.57
CA PRO A 41 1.53 -3.83 12.84
C PRO A 41 1.45 -5.33 13.14
N ALA A 42 1.01 -5.72 14.34
CA ALA A 42 0.87 -7.13 14.69
C ALA A 42 -0.30 -7.77 13.94
N GLY A 43 -1.46 -7.09 13.87
CA GLY A 43 -2.61 -7.51 13.08
C GLY A 43 -2.29 -7.57 11.58
N ALA A 44 -1.62 -6.54 11.06
CA ALA A 44 -1.18 -6.46 9.66
C ALA A 44 -0.20 -7.59 9.29
N PHE A 45 0.74 -7.91 10.19
CA PHE A 45 1.69 -9.01 9.97
C PHE A 45 1.03 -10.39 10.14
N ASN A 46 0.00 -10.52 10.97
CA ASN A 46 -0.72 -11.77 11.12
C ASN A 46 -1.73 -12.03 9.99
N SER A 47 -2.06 -11.02 9.20
CA SER A 47 -2.97 -11.13 8.05
C SER A 47 -2.49 -12.15 6.99
N PRO A 48 -3.36 -12.58 6.05
CA PRO A 48 -2.95 -13.42 4.92
C PRO A 48 -1.83 -12.79 4.09
N LEU A 49 -1.80 -11.46 3.99
CA LEU A 49 -0.80 -10.72 3.23
C LEU A 49 0.51 -10.47 4.00
N LYS A 50 0.61 -10.74 5.30
CA LYS A 50 1.88 -10.59 6.06
C LYS A 50 2.53 -9.21 5.86
N LEU A 51 1.76 -8.14 6.04
CA LEU A 51 2.26 -6.79 5.77
C LEU A 51 3.25 -6.36 6.85
N VAL A 52 4.33 -5.73 6.41
CA VAL A 52 5.42 -5.26 7.28
C VAL A 52 5.49 -3.74 7.32
N VAL A 53 6.12 -3.21 8.38
CA VAL A 53 6.37 -1.78 8.61
C VAL A 53 7.65 -1.32 7.92
N ALA A 54 7.67 -1.37 6.58
CA ALA A 54 8.86 -1.03 5.78
C ALA A 54 9.19 0.48 5.72
N GLY A 55 8.32 1.36 6.23
CA GLY A 55 8.45 2.80 6.03
C GLY A 55 8.27 3.20 4.56
N HIS A 56 8.90 4.30 4.15
CA HIS A 56 8.83 4.78 2.76
C HIS A 56 10.01 5.68 2.38
N ARG A 57 10.18 5.91 1.07
CA ARG A 57 11.07 6.95 0.54
C ARG A 57 10.31 8.28 0.37
N ILE A 58 10.84 9.34 0.99
CA ILE A 58 10.22 10.67 1.03
C ILE A 58 10.31 11.34 -0.34
N ARG A 59 9.18 11.83 -0.86
CA ARG A 59 9.14 12.48 -2.18
C ARG A 59 10.07 13.69 -2.32
N GLY A 60 10.22 14.48 -1.26
CA GLY A 60 10.82 15.82 -1.30
C GLY A 60 12.35 15.82 -1.39
N ASN A 61 13.00 14.82 -0.80
CA ASN A 61 14.47 14.74 -0.74
C ASN A 61 15.02 13.35 -1.10
N GLY A 62 14.15 12.37 -1.33
CA GLY A 62 14.52 11.00 -1.68
C GLY A 62 15.15 10.18 -0.56
N ALA A 63 15.19 10.68 0.67
CA ALA A 63 15.67 9.92 1.81
C ALA A 63 14.68 8.80 2.18
N VAL A 64 15.21 7.71 2.73
CA VAL A 64 14.40 6.70 3.41
C VAL A 64 13.98 7.29 4.75
N SER A 65 12.67 7.34 5.01
CA SER A 65 12.12 7.86 6.25
C SER A 65 12.53 6.98 7.43
N SER A 66 12.74 7.60 8.61
CA SER A 66 12.94 6.91 9.89
C SER A 66 11.69 6.17 10.40
N SER A 67 10.60 6.16 9.63
CA SER A 67 9.36 5.44 9.93
C SER A 67 9.46 3.92 9.72
N ALA A 68 10.56 3.42 9.13
CA ALA A 68 10.83 1.99 9.04
C ALA A 68 10.89 1.36 10.43
N GLY A 69 10.18 0.24 10.61
CA GLY A 69 10.00 -0.40 11.92
C GLY A 69 8.81 0.13 12.73
N SER A 70 8.14 1.20 12.28
CA SER A 70 7.00 1.79 13.00
C SER A 70 5.75 2.00 12.14
N PHE A 71 5.92 2.25 10.84
CA PHE A 71 4.81 2.48 9.91
C PHE A 71 4.88 1.59 8.67
N GLY A 72 3.73 1.08 8.26
CA GLY A 72 3.52 0.45 6.96
C GLY A 72 2.81 1.41 6.02
N TYR A 73 3.27 1.49 4.77
CA TYR A 73 2.64 2.29 3.71
C TYR A 73 2.59 1.48 2.43
N TYR A 74 1.38 1.26 1.91
CA TYR A 74 1.15 0.46 0.72
C TYR A 74 0.29 1.20 -0.29
N TRP A 75 0.79 1.36 -1.52
CA TRP A 75 0.01 1.94 -2.60
C TRP A 75 -1.18 1.05 -2.97
N SER A 76 -2.28 1.71 -3.32
CA SER A 76 -3.41 1.12 -4.02
C SER A 76 -3.28 1.33 -5.53
N SER A 77 -3.95 0.50 -6.33
CA SER A 77 -4.26 0.83 -7.74
C SER A 77 -5.28 1.97 -7.85
N THR A 78 -6.06 2.26 -6.80
CA THR A 78 -6.91 3.45 -6.75
C THR A 78 -6.05 4.71 -6.68
N VAL A 79 -6.40 5.65 -7.54
CA VAL A 79 -5.63 6.87 -7.82
C VAL A 79 -5.34 7.66 -6.53
N ALA A 80 -4.05 7.80 -6.20
CA ALA A 80 -3.56 8.58 -5.06
C ALA A 80 -4.04 8.09 -3.67
N ARG A 81 -4.37 6.79 -3.54
CA ARG A 81 -4.80 6.17 -2.27
C ARG A 81 -3.76 5.18 -1.75
N LEU A 82 -3.61 5.12 -0.43
CA LEU A 82 -2.71 4.16 0.23
C LEU A 82 -3.31 3.62 1.53
N LEU A 83 -2.91 2.40 1.88
CA LEU A 83 -3.09 1.83 3.21
C LEU A 83 -1.92 2.25 4.10
N THR A 84 -2.23 2.85 5.26
CA THR A 84 -1.26 3.16 6.30
C THR A 84 -1.61 2.44 7.58
N PHE A 85 -0.61 2.00 8.33
CA PHE A 85 -0.81 1.46 9.67
C PHE A 85 0.41 1.69 10.58
N SER A 86 0.14 1.89 11.86
CA SER A 86 1.09 2.12 12.94
C SER A 86 0.51 1.60 14.26
N SER A 87 1.22 1.80 15.38
CA SER A 87 0.77 1.36 16.70
C SER A 87 -0.64 1.88 17.03
N GLY A 88 -1.63 0.99 16.97
CA GLY A 88 -3.03 1.27 17.33
C GLY A 88 -3.88 1.97 16.27
N GLU A 89 -3.35 2.20 15.06
CA GLU A 89 -4.10 2.84 13.97
C GLU A 89 -3.81 2.21 12.61
N ALA A 90 -4.86 2.00 11.80
CA ALA A 90 -4.75 1.61 10.40
C ALA A 90 -5.89 2.24 9.60
N ASN A 91 -5.58 2.85 8.45
CA ASN A 91 -6.54 3.61 7.64
C ASN A 91 -6.18 3.61 6.14
N MET A 92 -7.19 3.79 5.30
CA MET A 92 -7.02 4.23 3.91
C MET A 92 -6.98 5.76 3.86
N ILE A 93 -5.92 6.33 3.26
CA ILE A 93 -5.73 7.78 3.16
C ILE A 93 -5.32 8.22 1.75
N SER A 94 -5.46 9.51 1.48
CA SER A 94 -4.94 10.14 0.26
C SER A 94 -3.45 10.49 0.41
N ALA A 95 -2.67 10.37 -0.65
CA ALA A 95 -1.31 10.91 -0.67
C ALA A 95 -0.86 11.43 -2.03
N THR A 96 0.20 12.24 -1.96
CA THR A 96 0.98 12.66 -3.12
C THR A 96 1.67 11.45 -3.77
N ARG A 97 1.47 11.26 -5.07
CA ARG A 97 1.92 10.08 -5.83
C ARG A 97 3.44 9.90 -5.95
N ALA A 98 4.23 10.91 -5.58
CA ALA A 98 5.69 10.89 -5.71
C ALA A 98 6.42 10.16 -4.56
N ASN A 99 5.70 9.67 -3.54
CA ASN A 99 6.32 8.88 -2.46
C ASN A 99 6.66 7.47 -2.94
N GLY A 100 7.83 6.97 -2.55
CA GLY A 100 8.20 5.57 -2.77
C GLY A 100 7.62 4.69 -1.67
N LEU A 101 6.36 4.30 -1.80
CA LEU A 101 5.68 3.37 -0.89
C LEU A 101 5.80 1.94 -1.41
N SER A 102 5.57 0.97 -0.52
CA SER A 102 5.52 -0.44 -0.91
C SER A 102 4.30 -0.70 -1.80
N VAL A 103 4.39 -1.76 -2.62
CA VAL A 103 3.24 -2.31 -3.36
C VAL A 103 3.04 -3.75 -2.92
N ARG A 104 1.79 -4.21 -2.87
CA ARG A 104 1.49 -5.62 -2.66
C ARG A 104 0.61 -6.12 -3.80
N CYS A 105 1.09 -7.16 -4.46
CA CYS A 105 0.39 -7.83 -5.54
C CYS A 105 -0.58 -8.86 -4.98
N ILE A 106 -1.80 -8.84 -5.49
CA ILE A 106 -2.86 -9.83 -5.23
C ILE A 106 -3.26 -10.51 -6.54
N MET A 107 -3.70 -11.75 -6.43
CA MET A 107 -4.31 -12.50 -7.53
C MET A 107 -5.82 -12.50 -7.28
N ASP A 108 -6.59 -12.33 -8.35
CA ASP A 108 -8.04 -12.51 -8.31
C ASP A 108 -8.42 -13.97 -8.02
#